data_AF-A0A2V8DU15-F1
#
_entry.id   AF-A0A2V8DU15-F1
#
_cell.length_a   1.000
_cell.length_b   1.000
_cell.length_c   1.000
_cell.angle_alpha   90.00
_cell.angle_beta   90.00
_cell.angle_gamma   90.00
#
_symmetry.space_group_name_H-M   'P 1'
#
loop_
_entity.id
_entity.type
_entity.pdbx_description
1 polymer ?
#
loop_
_entity_poly.entity_id
_entity_poly.type
_entity_poly.pdbx_seq_one_letter_code
_entity_poly.pdbx_strand_id
1 'polypeptide(L)'
;MSQDVALAPVVAIARAWAATATNDTGSARGAGSSRVKVFLECTGALADYVRSQLDFVTFVSDRRQADVRVSVTMPRTRGLARILTVAFIGMRGFEGIEAMARVGLSPPRPPKSRRRDLPDPDKSPGRPDLNVQI
;
A
#
# COMPACT_ATOMS: atom_id res chain seq x y z
N MET A 1 10.27 4.33 10.12
CA MET A 1 8.87 4.78 10.19
C MET A 1 8.66 5.88 9.15
N SER A 2 8.23 5.57 7.91
CA SER A 2 7.85 6.61 6.92
C SER A 2 7.02 6.07 5.73
N GLN A 3 6.51 4.83 5.82
CA GLN A 3 5.70 4.22 4.75
C GLN A 3 4.20 4.49 4.93
N ASP A 4 3.76 4.89 6.13
CA ASP A 4 2.35 5.13 6.47
C ASP A 4 1.70 6.34 5.77
N VAL A 5 2.48 7.35 5.36
CA VAL A 5 1.89 8.59 4.82
C VAL A 5 1.39 8.44 3.38
N ALA A 6 1.87 7.42 2.65
CA ALA A 6 1.54 7.26 1.23
C ALA A 6 0.03 7.06 1.00
N LEU A 7 -0.67 6.38 1.91
CA LEU A 7 -2.11 6.11 1.79
C LEU A 7 -3.01 7.12 2.52
N ALA A 8 -2.47 8.23 3.04
CA ALA A 8 -3.29 9.27 3.67
C ALA A 8 -4.57 9.66 2.88
N PRO A 9 -4.52 9.88 1.54
CA PRO A 9 -5.74 10.18 0.78
C PRO A 9 -6.71 8.98 0.71
N VAL A 10 -6.20 7.75 0.64
CA VAL A 10 -7.02 6.51 0.62
C VAL A 10 -7.75 6.33 1.95
N VAL A 11 -7.04 6.52 3.06
CA VAL A 11 -7.62 6.44 4.42
C VAL A 11 -8.63 7.56 4.65
N ALA A 12 -8.34 8.78 4.20
CA ALA A 12 -9.25 9.92 4.34
C ALA A 12 -10.58 9.69 3.59
N ILE A 13 -10.52 9.20 2.35
CA ILE A 13 -11.72 8.87 1.55
C ILE A 13 -12.54 7.77 2.24
N ALA A 14 -11.87 6.69 2.68
CA ALA A 14 -12.56 5.61 3.37
C ALA A 14 -13.20 6.07 4.69
N ARG A 15 -12.55 6.97 5.45
CA ARG A 15 -13.12 7.57 6.66
C ARG A 15 -14.31 8.46 6.37
N ALA A 16 -14.27 9.24 5.29
CA ALA A 16 -15.41 10.07 4.87
C ALA A 16 -16.65 9.20 4.57
N TRP A 17 -16.45 8.05 3.94
CA TRP A 17 -17.53 7.09 3.67
C TRP A 17 -17.97 6.31 4.91
N ALA A 18 -17.07 6.04 5.86
CA ALA A 18 -17.45 5.47 7.16
C ALA A 18 -18.30 6.44 7.98
N ALA A 19 -18.00 7.74 7.94
CA ALA A 19 -18.75 8.77 8.66
C ALA A 19 -20.19 8.98 8.11
N THR A 20 -20.41 8.75 6.82
CA THR A 20 -21.76 8.81 6.23
C THR A 20 -22.61 7.61 6.64
N ALA A 21 -22.03 6.41 6.76
CA ALA A 21 -22.75 5.23 7.26
C ALA A 21 -23.18 5.36 8.74
N THR A 22 -22.40 6.06 9.57
CA THR A 22 -22.77 6.31 10.98
C THR A 22 -23.94 7.28 11.16
N ASN A 23 -24.34 8.03 10.13
CA ASN A 23 -25.52 8.91 10.20
C ASN A 23 -26.85 8.17 9.93
N ASP A 24 -26.81 6.97 9.36
CA ASP A 24 -28.00 6.14 9.09
C ASP A 24 -28.42 5.27 10.30
N THR A 25 -27.82 5.49 11.48
CA THR A 25 -28.10 4.69 12.69
C THR A 25 -29.46 4.98 13.34
N GLY A 26 -30.39 5.64 12.63
CA GLY A 26 -31.73 5.98 13.12
C GLY A 26 -32.81 4.93 12.86
N SER A 27 -32.58 3.90 12.05
CA SER A 27 -33.64 2.93 11.72
C SER A 27 -33.12 1.58 11.25
N ALA A 28 -32.67 0.73 12.17
CA ALA A 28 -32.90 -0.72 12.07
C ALA A 28 -32.43 -1.46 13.33
N ARG A 29 -33.38 -2.19 13.91
CA ARG A 29 -33.23 -3.08 15.06
C ARG A 29 -32.50 -4.35 14.61
N GLY A 30 -31.21 -4.45 14.94
CA GLY A 30 -30.42 -5.68 14.75
C GLY A 30 -28.95 -5.39 14.94
N ALA A 31 -28.36 -5.91 16.01
CA ALA A 31 -26.94 -5.77 16.33
C ALA A 31 -26.08 -6.44 15.25
N GLY A 32 -25.78 -5.71 14.18
CA GLY A 32 -24.71 -5.98 13.23
C GLY A 32 -23.94 -4.67 13.09
N SER A 33 -22.61 -4.72 13.21
CA SER A 33 -21.75 -3.53 13.18
C SER A 33 -22.15 -2.58 12.04
N SER A 34 -22.51 -1.35 12.39
CA SER A 34 -22.79 -0.22 11.46
C SER A 34 -21.49 0.23 10.78
N ARG A 35 -20.86 -0.69 10.04
CA ARG A 35 -19.59 -0.52 9.35
C ARG A 35 -19.84 -0.73 7.87
N VAL A 36 -19.36 0.22 7.06
CA VAL A 36 -19.42 0.17 5.59
C VAL A 36 -18.87 -1.16 5.10
N LYS A 37 -19.62 -1.86 4.24
CA LYS A 37 -19.17 -3.10 3.62
C LYS A 37 -18.32 -2.80 2.40
N VAL A 38 -17.05 -3.17 2.43
CA VAL A 38 -16.08 -2.92 1.37
C VAL A 38 -15.72 -4.23 0.66
N PHE A 39 -15.89 -4.24 -0.66
CA PHE A 39 -15.36 -5.28 -1.52
C PHE A 39 -14.02 -4.84 -2.11
N LEU A 40 -12.96 -5.62 -1.87
CA LEU A 40 -11.63 -5.38 -2.43
C LEU A 40 -11.46 -6.14 -3.74
N GLU A 41 -11.34 -5.41 -4.84
CA GLU A 41 -10.97 -5.93 -6.16
C GLU A 41 -9.43 -5.93 -6.30
N CYS A 42 -8.73 -6.49 -5.31
CA CYS A 42 -7.28 -6.68 -5.31
C CYS A 42 -6.89 -7.94 -4.51
N THR A 43 -5.71 -8.49 -4.80
CA THR A 43 -5.22 -9.75 -4.20
C THR A 43 -3.77 -9.66 -3.73
N GLY A 44 -3.34 -10.64 -2.92
CA GLY A 44 -1.97 -10.75 -2.41
C GLY A 44 -1.58 -9.63 -1.45
N ALA A 45 -0.29 -9.31 -1.37
CA ALA A 45 0.28 -8.37 -0.41
C ALA A 45 -0.37 -6.97 -0.42
N LEU A 46 -0.93 -6.55 -1.55
CA LEU A 46 -1.65 -5.27 -1.65
C LEU A 46 -2.99 -5.31 -0.92
N ALA A 47 -3.71 -6.43 -1.01
CA ALA A 47 -4.96 -6.61 -0.28
C ALA A 47 -4.70 -6.63 1.23
N ASP A 48 -3.65 -7.32 1.68
CA ASP A 48 -3.25 -7.35 3.10
C ASP A 48 -2.87 -5.95 3.60
N TYR A 49 -2.12 -5.20 2.79
CA TYR A 49 -1.75 -3.83 3.11
C TYR A 49 -2.96 -2.89 3.23
N VAL A 50 -3.91 -2.96 2.29
CA VAL A 50 -5.15 -2.15 2.35
C VAL A 50 -6.01 -2.55 3.55
N ARG A 51 -6.13 -3.85 3.85
CA ARG A 51 -6.88 -4.33 5.03
C ARG A 51 -6.28 -3.81 6.34
N SER A 52 -4.95 -3.76 6.44
CA SER A 52 -4.27 -3.26 7.64
C SER A 52 -4.54 -1.76 7.91
N GLN A 53 -4.89 -1.00 6.88
CA GLN A 53 -5.07 0.46 6.96
C GLN A 53 -6.55 0.87 7.12
N LEU A 54 -7.46 -0.05 6.84
CA LEU A 54 -8.91 0.17 6.89
C LEU A 54 -9.55 -0.80 7.91
N ASP A 55 -9.09 -0.79 9.16
CA ASP A 55 -9.64 -1.65 10.23
C ASP A 55 -11.07 -1.27 10.67
N PHE A 56 -11.51 -0.09 10.24
CA PHE A 56 -12.80 0.49 10.63
C PHE A 56 -13.95 0.11 9.68
N VAL A 57 -13.69 -0.57 8.57
CA VAL A 57 -14.71 -1.06 7.62
C VAL A 57 -14.89 -2.57 7.72
N THR A 58 -15.98 -3.10 7.16
CA THR A 58 -16.24 -4.54 7.08
C THR A 58 -15.88 -5.05 5.70
N PHE A 59 -14.91 -5.93 5.58
CA PHE A 59 -14.57 -6.53 4.29
C PHE A 59 -15.52 -7.66 3.92
N VAL A 60 -16.06 -7.63 2.71
CA VAL A 60 -16.92 -8.68 2.16
C VAL A 60 -16.27 -9.32 0.93
N SER A 61 -16.48 -10.63 0.77
CA SER A 61 -15.96 -11.40 -0.36
C SER A 61 -16.90 -11.37 -1.58
N ASP A 62 -18.16 -10.96 -1.38
CA ASP A 62 -19.15 -10.87 -2.45
C ASP A 62 -19.42 -9.41 -2.81
N ARG A 63 -19.31 -9.09 -4.10
CA ARG A 63 -19.48 -7.72 -4.62
C ARG A 63 -20.90 -7.18 -4.40
N ARG A 64 -21.94 -8.03 -4.43
CA ARG A 64 -23.35 -7.60 -4.30
C ARG A 64 -23.72 -7.22 -2.87
N GLN A 65 -22.94 -7.70 -1.90
CA GLN A 65 -23.10 -7.39 -0.50
C GLN A 65 -22.34 -6.13 -0.06
N ALA A 66 -21.48 -5.59 -0.92
CA ALA A 66 -20.71 -4.39 -0.62
C ALA A 66 -21.51 -3.11 -0.87
N ASP A 67 -21.24 -2.13 -0.02
CA ASP A 67 -21.64 -0.74 -0.15
C ASP A 67 -20.60 0.05 -0.96
N VAL A 68 -19.38 -0.47 -1.02
CA VAL A 68 -18.22 0.19 -1.64
C VAL A 68 -17.36 -0.85 -2.34
N ARG A 69 -17.06 -0.64 -3.60
CA ARG A 69 -16.04 -1.40 -4.33
C ARG A 69 -14.74 -0.60 -4.38
N VAL A 70 -13.65 -1.22 -3.99
CA VAL A 70 -12.31 -0.66 -4.11
C VAL A 70 -11.56 -1.42 -5.19
N SER A 71 -11.19 -0.74 -6.27
CA SER A 71 -10.34 -1.29 -7.33
C SER A 71 -8.98 -0.64 -7.28
N VAL A 72 -7.93 -1.46 -7.44
CA VAL A 72 -6.55 -0.98 -7.33
C VAL A 72 -5.76 -1.33 -8.59
N THR A 73 -5.25 -0.30 -9.24
CA THR A 73 -4.50 -0.43 -10.49
C THR A 73 -3.08 0.08 -10.30
N MET A 74 -2.10 -0.79 -10.59
CA MET A 74 -0.69 -0.44 -10.70
C MET A 74 -0.28 -0.47 -12.17
N PRO A 75 -0.30 0.67 -12.88
CA PRO A 75 0.24 0.70 -14.23
C PRO A 75 1.73 0.31 -14.22
N ARG A 76 2.12 -0.60 -15.12
CA ARG A 76 3.54 -0.92 -15.38
C ARG A 76 4.25 0.36 -15.80
N THR A 77 4.90 1.02 -14.85
CA THR A 77 5.61 2.27 -15.10
C THR A 77 6.97 1.93 -15.71
N ARG A 78 7.32 2.50 -16.86
CA ARG A 78 8.69 2.49 -17.39
C ARG A 78 9.53 3.45 -16.55
N GLY A 79 10.04 3.01 -15.40
CA GLY A 79 10.87 3.84 -14.51
C GLY A 79 10.98 3.34 -13.06
N LEU A 80 11.68 4.11 -12.22
CA LEU A 80 11.94 3.79 -10.80
C LEU A 80 10.79 4.10 -9.84
N ALA A 81 9.81 4.92 -10.25
CA ALA A 81 8.65 5.29 -9.44
C ALA A 81 7.44 4.41 -9.78
N ARG A 82 6.79 3.84 -8.77
CA ARG A 82 5.55 3.07 -8.94
C ARG A 82 4.38 3.96 -8.53
N ILE A 83 3.41 4.15 -9.43
CA ILE A 83 2.17 4.87 -9.10
C ILE A 83 1.09 3.82 -8.80
N LEU A 84 0.45 3.97 -7.65
CA LEU A 84 -0.72 3.22 -7.25
C LEU A 84 -1.96 4.08 -7.48
N THR A 85 -2.93 3.57 -8.22
CA THR A 85 -4.22 4.20 -8.38
C THR A 85 -5.26 3.37 -7.62
N VAL A 86 -5.96 4.00 -6.68
CA VAL A 86 -7.05 3.38 -5.91
C VAL A 86 -8.34 4.09 -6.29
N ALA A 87 -9.31 3.34 -6.80
CA ALA A 87 -10.64 3.82 -7.11
C ALA A 87 -11.64 3.26 -6.10
N PHE A 88 -12.45 4.15 -5.55
CA PHE A 88 -13.55 3.87 -4.66
C PHE A 88 -14.85 4.15 -5.40
N ILE A 89 -15.68 3.12 -5.55
CA ILE A 89 -16.91 3.17 -6.31
C ILE A 89 -18.03 2.79 -5.37
N GLY A 90 -18.89 3.75 -5.06
CA GLY A 90 -20.05 3.55 -4.21
C GLY A 90 -21.07 2.64 -4.88
N MET A 91 -21.70 1.79 -4.08
CA MET A 91 -22.72 0.84 -4.48
C MET A 91 -23.87 0.91 -3.46
N ARG A 92 -25.05 0.41 -3.83
CA ARG A 92 -26.25 0.41 -2.96
C ARG A 92 -26.57 1.84 -2.48
N GLY A 93 -26.49 2.10 -1.17
CA GLY A 93 -26.77 3.41 -0.58
C GLY A 93 -25.73 4.50 -0.94
N PHE A 94 -24.61 4.13 -1.57
CA PHE A 94 -23.56 5.06 -1.99
C PHE A 94 -23.47 5.20 -3.52
N GLU A 95 -24.47 4.70 -4.24
CA GLU A 95 -24.50 4.80 -5.70
C GLU A 95 -24.38 6.26 -6.18
N GLY A 96 -23.55 6.50 -7.21
CA GLY A 96 -23.24 7.83 -7.72
C GLY A 96 -22.10 8.56 -6.98
N ILE A 97 -21.58 8.00 -5.88
CA ILE A 97 -20.40 8.53 -5.20
C ILE A 97 -19.16 7.77 -5.66
N GLU A 98 -18.25 8.47 -6.31
CA GLU A 98 -16.97 7.92 -6.75
C GLU A 98 -15.82 8.80 -6.25
N ALA A 99 -14.73 8.15 -5.85
CA ALA A 99 -13.52 8.84 -5.44
C ALA A 99 -12.30 8.08 -5.94
N MET A 100 -11.24 8.81 -6.29
CA MET A 100 -10.01 8.24 -6.82
C MET A 100 -8.82 8.88 -6.13
N ALA A 101 -7.90 8.04 -5.65
CA ALA A 101 -6.64 8.46 -5.06
C ALA A 101 -5.48 7.92 -5.89
N ARG A 102 -4.55 8.80 -6.26
CA ARG A 102 -3.27 8.42 -6.88
C ARG A 102 -2.17 8.61 -5.86
N VAL A 103 -1.42 7.54 -5.62
CA VAL A 103 -0.38 7.48 -4.58
C VAL A 103 0.95 7.11 -5.23
N GLY A 104 1.96 7.93 -5.00
CA GLY A 104 3.34 7.59 -5.38
C GLY A 104 3.94 6.64 -4.36
N LEU A 105 4.30 5.42 -4.78
CA LEU A 105 5.12 4.53 -4.00
C LEU A 105 6.58 4.89 -4.29
N SER A 106 7.25 5.47 -3.28
CA SER A 106 8.71 5.63 -3.34
C SER A 106 9.33 4.23 -3.35
N PRO A 107 10.33 3.95 -4.20
CA PRO A 107 10.97 2.64 -4.20
C PRO A 107 11.47 2.31 -2.79
N PRO A 108 11.38 1.05 -2.35
CA PRO A 108 11.95 0.65 -1.07
C PRO A 108 13.41 1.08 -1.06
N ARG A 109 13.80 1.86 -0.04
CA ARG A 109 15.18 2.32 0.10
C ARG A 109 16.05 1.07 0.05
N PRO A 110 17.00 0.95 -0.89
CA PRO A 110 17.85 -0.22 -0.94
C PRO A 110 18.50 -0.39 0.43
N PRO A 111 18.68 -1.63 0.92
CA PRO A 111 19.42 -1.85 2.14
C PRO A 111 20.75 -1.10 2.00
N LYS A 112 21.17 -0.37 3.03
CA LYS A 112 22.52 0.22 3.05
C LYS A 112 23.46 -0.94 2.76
N SER A 113 24.16 -0.90 1.62
CA SER A 113 25.21 -1.85 1.36
C SER A 113 26.12 -1.79 2.57
N ARG A 114 26.19 -2.87 3.36
CA ARG A 114 27.34 -3.06 4.23
C ARG A 114 28.52 -2.95 3.28
N ARG A 115 29.38 -1.94 3.48
CA ARG A 115 30.73 -1.94 2.92
C ARG A 115 31.35 -3.24 3.40
N ARG A 116 31.18 -4.32 2.64
CA ARG A 116 32.07 -5.46 2.71
C ARG A 116 33.35 -4.92 2.10
N ASP A 117 34.38 -4.87 2.94
CA ASP A 117 35.79 -4.71 2.60
C ASP A 117 36.02 -4.66 1.10
N LEU A 118 36.04 -3.44 0.56
CA LEU A 118 36.77 -3.21 -0.68
C LEU A 118 38.24 -3.31 -0.25
N PRO A 119 39.02 -4.29 -0.73
CA PRO A 119 40.44 -4.28 -0.48
C PRO A 119 41.02 -2.98 -1.05
N ASP A 120 41.79 -2.29 -0.22
CA ASP A 120 42.44 -1.03 -0.56
C ASP A 120 43.26 -1.21 -1.85
N PRO A 121 43.03 -0.42 -2.92
CA PRO A 121 43.80 -0.53 -4.16
C PRO A 121 45.28 -0.14 -3.98
N ASP A 122 45.64 0.42 -2.82
CA ASP A 122 47.00 0.86 -2.49
C ASP A 122 47.90 -0.28 -1.94
N LYS A 123 47.36 -1.48 -1.71
CA LYS A 123 48.20 -2.61 -1.25
C LYS A 123 48.85 -3.32 -2.43
N SER A 124 49.89 -2.70 -2.99
CA SER A 124 50.81 -3.37 -3.92
C SER A 124 51.38 -4.64 -3.26
N PRO A 125 51.36 -5.81 -3.92
CA PRO A 125 52.10 -6.96 -3.42
C PRO A 125 53.59 -6.64 -3.45
N GLY A 126 54.20 -6.60 -2.26
CA GLY A 126 55.65 -6.48 -2.12
C GLY A 126 56.34 -7.54 -2.98
N ARG A 127 57.26 -7.09 -3.83
CA ARG A 127 58.11 -7.98 -4.63
C ARG A 127 58.88 -8.89 -3.67
N PRO A 128 58.94 -10.21 -3.87
CA PRO A 128 59.88 -11.03 -3.13
C PRO A 128 61.30 -10.65 -3.57
N ASP A 129 62.14 -10.31 -2.59
CA ASP A 129 63.58 -10.14 -2.77
C ASP A 129 64.17 -11.37 -3.47
N LEU A 130 64.72 -11.12 -4.66
CA LEU A 130 65.46 -12.11 -5.42
C LEU A 130 66.81 -12.31 -4.71
N ASN A 131 66.87 -13.29 -3.83
CA ASN A 131 68.08 -13.71 -3.14
C ASN A 131 69.03 -14.35 -4.17
N VAL A 132 69.92 -13.57 -4.77
CA VAL A 132 71.01 -14.08 -5.59
C VAL A 132 72.16 -14.50 -4.68
N GLN A 133 72.32 -15.80 -4.49
CA GLN A 133 73.60 -16.41 -4.17
C GLN A 133 74.15 -16.92 -5.48
N ILE A 134 75.25 -16.35 -6.00
CA ILE A 134 76.53 -17.00 -6.40
C ILE A 134 77.59 -15.91 -6.48
#